data_AF-A0A7V5T6K7-F1
#
_entry.id   AF-A0A7V5T6K7-F1
#
_cell.length_a   1.000
_cell.length_b   1.000
_cell.length_c   1.000
_cell.angle_alpha   90.00
_cell.angle_beta   90.00
_cell.angle_gamma   90.00
#
_symmetry.space_group_name_H-M   'P 1'
#
loop_
_entity.id
_entity.type
_entity.pdbx_description
1 polymer ?
#
loop_
_entity_poly.entity_id
_entity_poly.type
_entity_poly.pdbx_seq_one_letter_code
_entity_poly.pdbx_strand_id
1 'polypeptide(L)' 'MRKPLRFGALTQPQHTSWEELRQTWRLLDELGYDTAWTFDHFFPIFGDPSGPC' A
#
# COMPACT_ATOMS: atom_id res chain seq x y z
N MET A 1 -20.43 19.17 14.61
CA MET A 1 -18.95 19.17 14.46
C MET A 1 -18.60 18.62 13.09
N ARG A 2 -17.70 19.27 12.34
CA ARG A 2 -17.21 18.76 11.05
C ARG A 2 -16.13 17.71 11.30
N LYS A 3 -16.27 16.50 10.73
CA LYS A 3 -15.17 15.52 10.73
C LYS A 3 -14.09 16.01 9.76
N PRO A 4 -12.80 16.03 10.16
CA PRO A 4 -11.72 16.37 9.24
C PRO A 4 -11.68 15.36 8.09
N LEU A 5 -11.40 15.85 6.87
CA LEU A 5 -11.15 14.98 5.73
C LEU A 5 -9.82 14.26 5.97
N ARG A 6 -9.80 12.95 5.69
CA ARG A 6 -8.63 12.09 5.88
C ARG A 6 -8.27 11.41 4.58
N PHE A 7 -6.98 11.29 4.30
CA PHE A 7 -6.48 10.69 3.08
C PHE A 7 -5.72 9.40 3.39
N GLY A 8 -6.10 8.32 2.73
CA GLY A 8 -5.41 7.04 2.83
C GLY A 8 -4.95 6.56 1.46
N ALA A 9 -3.95 5.67 1.47
CA ALA A 9 -3.51 4.98 0.26
C ALA A 9 -3.55 3.47 0.48
N LEU A 10 -3.96 2.75 -0.56
CA LEU A 10 -3.91 1.29 -0.61
C LEU A 10 -2.84 0.89 -1.64
N THR A 11 -1.74 0.33 -1.17
CA THR A 11 -0.67 -0.20 -2.01
C THR A 11 -0.93 -1.66 -2.36
N GLN A 12 -0.52 -2.09 -3.55
CA GLN A 12 -0.60 -3.49 -3.97
C GLN A 12 0.74 -4.17 -3.66
N PRO A 13 0.77 -5.29 -2.91
CA PRO A 13 2.03 -5.95 -2.57
C PRO A 13 2.52 -6.91 -3.66
N GLN A 14 1.62 -7.38 -4.52
CA GLN A 14 1.95 -8.25 -5.65
C GLN A 14 2.93 -7.58 -6.62
N HIS A 15 3.88 -8.37 -7.13
CA HIS A 15 4.96 -7.92 -8.02
C HIS A 15 5.75 -6.72 -7.49
N THR A 16 5.81 -6.56 -6.17
CA THR A 16 6.52 -5.47 -5.48
C THR A 16 7.33 -6.05 -4.33
N SER A 17 8.44 -5.39 -3.95
CA SER A 17 9.19 -5.77 -2.75
C SER A 17 8.68 -5.08 -1.48
N TRP A 18 8.85 -5.72 -0.34
CA TRP A 18 8.55 -5.11 0.97
C TRP A 18 9.32 -3.80 1.22
N GLU A 19 10.54 -3.69 0.69
CA GLU A 19 11.34 -2.47 0.84
C GLU A 19 10.72 -1.30 0.04
N GLU A 20 10.23 -1.54 -1.18
CA GLU A 20 9.53 -0.53 -1.98
C GLU A 20 8.20 -0.11 -1.35
N LEU A 21 7.43 -1.07 -0.80
CA LEU A 21 6.21 -0.76 -0.05
C LEU A 21 6.53 0.14 1.16
N ARG A 22 7.57 -0.22 1.92
CA ARG A 22 8.02 0.53 3.10
C ARG A 22 8.48 1.94 2.75
N GLN A 23 9.20 2.10 1.64
CA GLN A 23 9.62 3.41 1.13
C GLN A 23 8.41 4.25 0.72
N THR A 24 7.44 3.65 0.03
CA THR A 24 6.18 4.31 -0.35
C THR A 24 5.43 4.79 0.89
N TRP A 25 5.30 3.97 1.93
CA TRP A 25 4.58 4.36 3.14
C TRP A 25 5.30 5.45 3.93
N ARG A 26 6.63 5.46 3.96
CA ARG A 26 7.39 6.58 4.53
C ARG A 26 7.14 7.90 3.79
N LEU A 27 7.08 7.85 2.46
CA LEU A 27 6.72 9.03 1.66
C LEU A 27 5.29 9.50 1.98
N LEU A 28 4.34 8.58 2.17
CA LEU A 28 2.96 8.94 2.56
C LEU A 28 2.92 9.64 3.92
N ASP A 29 3.70 9.17 4.90
CA ASP A 29 3.84 9.83 6.20
C ASP A 29 4.40 11.26 6.04
N GLU A 30 5.46 11.43 5.23
CA GLU A 30 6.06 12.75 4.95
C GLU A 30 5.07 13.71 4.25
N LEU A 31 4.17 13.18 3.43
CA LEU A 31 3.13 13.94 2.72
C LEU A 31 1.88 14.21 3.56
N GLY A 32 1.80 13.69 4.79
CA GLY A 32 0.69 13.92 5.71
C GLY A 32 -0.56 13.08 5.42
N TYR A 33 -0.40 11.92 4.79
CA TYR A 33 -1.48 10.93 4.72
C TYR A 33 -1.80 10.35 6.10
N ASP A 34 -3.05 9.97 6.30
CA ASP A 34 -3.56 9.50 7.58
C ASP A 34 -3.37 8.01 7.80
N THR A 35 -3.39 7.22 6.73
CA THR A 35 -3.36 5.75 6.79
C THR A 35 -2.75 5.16 5.52
N ALA A 36 -1.90 4.15 5.68
CA ALA A 36 -1.47 3.26 4.61
C ALA A 36 -2.09 1.87 4.81
N TRP A 37 -2.55 1.27 3.72
CA TRP A 37 -3.15 -0.06 3.70
C TRP A 37 -2.47 -0.91 2.63
N THR A 38 -2.45 -2.22 2.87
CA THR A 38 -2.15 -3.24 1.87
C THR A 38 -3.13 -4.38 2.04
N PHE A 39 -3.34 -5.19 1.01
CA PHE A 39 -4.12 -6.41 1.11
C PHE A 39 -3.21 -7.62 1.30
N ASP A 40 -3.79 -8.73 1.77
CA ASP A 40 -3.10 -10.01 1.89
C ASP A 40 -3.76 -11.03 0.96
N HIS A 41 -2.98 -11.56 0.03
CA HIS A 41 -3.40 -12.62 -0.87
C HIS A 41 -2.26 -13.62 -1.05
N PHE A 42 -2.62 -14.89 -1.07
CA PHE A 42 -1.64 -15.98 -1.19
C PHE A 42 -1.05 -16.09 -2.61
N PHE A 43 -1.78 -15.65 -3.64
CA PHE A 43 -1.31 -15.57 -5.03
C PHE A 43 -1.65 -14.19 -5.62
N PRO A 44 -0.89 -13.72 -6.63
CA PRO A 44 -1.16 -12.44 -7.28
C PRO A 44 -2.57 -12.41 -7.88
N ILE A 45 -3.31 -11.33 -7.63
CA ILE A 45 -4.65 -11.10 -8.21
C ILE A 45 -4.51 -10.73 -9.70
N PHE A 46 -3.44 -10.02 -10.04
CA PHE A 46 -3.12 -9.56 -11.40
C PHE A 46 -1.68 -9.95 -11.72
N GLY A 47 -1.35 -10.10 -13.01
CA GLY A 47 0.02 -10.38 -13.46
C GLY A 47 0.40 -11.86 -13.43
N ASP A 48 1.70 -12.15 -13.39
CA ASP A 48 2.24 -13.52 -13.34
C ASP A 48 1.89 -14.18 -12.00
N PRO A 49 1.08 -15.26 -11.98
CA PRO A 49 0.67 -15.95 -10.75
C PRO A 49 1.82 -16.65 -10.01
N SER A 50 2.98 -16.81 -10.67
CA SER A 50 4.20 -17.32 -10.03
C SER A 50 5.10 -16.20 -9.48
N GLY A 51 4.73 -14.93 -9.70
CA GLY A 51 5.43 -13.78 -9.18
C GLY A 51 5.22 -13.58 -7.67
N PRO A 52 6.04 -12.73 -7.03
CA PRO A 52 5.97 -12.49 -5.59
C PRO A 52 4.65 -11.80 -5.18
N CYS A 53 4.18 -12.17 -3.98
CA CYS A 53 3.07 -11.58 -3.26
C CYS A 53 3.54 -10.90 -1.98
#